data_AF-A0AAD7XIL5-F1
#
_entry.id   AF-A0AAD7XIL5-F1
#
_cell.length_a   1.000
_cell.length_b   1.000
_cell.length_c   1.000
_cell.angle_alpha   90.00
_cell.angle_beta   90.00
_cell.angle_gamma   90.00
#
_symmetry.space_group_name_H-M   'P 1'
#
loop_
_entity.id
_entity.type
_entity.pdbx_description
1 polymer ?
#
loop_
_entity_poly.entity_id
_entity_poly.type
_entity_poly.pdbx_seq_one_letter_code
_entity_poly.pdbx_strand_id
1 'polypeptide(L)'
;MASFTEEDKEALTTLAKMPYDKQAKQFLNAYWSRELKLGKSEAACEKIWDFTHEFMRLDRRGREGCELDEFEAHQFLERDVGAMTVKDMRAALTRIDIDFTQKMSLVEFLIFHHEIQDWASLVNWTPAGSISQQKMLRRAQAQMSAAQEALSRATAKADESKVEADRAAAAADASSRAAVESEQAAKEQHDATVELVAQEKAKADAIALEETKANDDSLSTVKRNKAKAQLAILKSEDSQPLRTARISSAAAERRARKAAKAAQTAADEAREAKVLADAAAAAAEQAMNDADLEVEALTEQLEEAKAACAGSSGTEDGTFWWLDREFEDSLKYMGPKQRAKAEAARRQSREKAAATPEKSTP
;
A
#
# COMPACT_ATOMS: atom_id res chain seq x y z
N MET A 1 -13.25 11.61 50.82
CA MET A 1 -12.15 11.40 49.85
C MET A 1 -11.75 9.96 49.96
N ALA A 2 -11.77 9.19 48.88
CA ALA A 2 -11.18 7.87 48.88
C ALA A 2 -9.69 8.02 49.25
N SER A 3 -9.22 7.28 50.26
CA SER A 3 -7.78 7.24 50.54
C SER A 3 -7.19 6.13 49.69
N PHE A 4 -6.35 6.51 48.73
CA PHE A 4 -5.63 5.56 47.88
C PHE A 4 -4.40 5.04 48.61
N THR A 5 -4.17 3.74 48.53
CA THR A 5 -2.95 3.11 49.04
C THR A 5 -1.77 3.42 48.13
N GLU A 6 -0.53 3.21 48.61
CA GLU A 6 0.64 3.29 47.73
C GLU A 6 0.60 2.21 46.64
N GLU A 7 0.05 1.03 46.95
CA GLU A 7 -0.17 -0.05 45.98
C GLU A 7 -1.11 0.37 44.84
N ASP A 8 -2.20 1.10 45.16
CA ASP A 8 -3.11 1.63 44.15
C ASP A 8 -2.39 2.60 43.19
N LYS A 9 -1.54 3.48 43.73
CA LYS A 9 -0.76 4.43 42.93
C LYS A 9 0.25 3.72 42.04
N GLU A 10 0.97 2.73 42.56
CA GLU A 10 1.90 1.92 41.77
C GLU A 10 1.18 1.16 40.64
N ALA A 11 -0.01 0.64 40.92
CA ALA A 11 -0.85 -0.02 39.92
C ALA A 11 -1.33 0.97 38.84
N LEU A 12 -1.68 2.21 39.21
CA LEU A 12 -2.02 3.26 38.25
C LEU A 12 -0.85 3.61 37.34
N THR A 13 0.34 3.86 37.90
CA THR A 13 1.56 4.12 37.12
C THR A 13 1.91 2.94 36.20
N THR A 14 1.66 1.71 36.64
CA THR A 14 1.87 0.51 35.80
C THR A 14 0.88 0.47 34.64
N LEU A 15 -0.38 0.80 34.88
CA LEU A 15 -1.43 0.88 33.87
C LEU A 15 -1.16 2.00 32.86
N ALA A 16 -0.76 3.19 33.33
CA ALA A 16 -0.39 4.34 32.50
C ALA A 16 0.75 4.03 31.51
N LYS A 17 1.65 3.11 31.85
CA LYS A 17 2.75 2.66 30.99
C LYS A 17 2.37 1.56 30.00
N MET A 18 1.14 1.05 30.04
CA MET A 18 0.66 0.10 29.03
C MET A 18 0.29 0.83 27.73
N PRO A 19 0.25 0.14 26.58
CA PRO A 19 -0.31 0.70 25.35
C PRO A 19 -1.73 1.24 25.53
N TYR A 20 -2.08 2.31 24.79
CA TYR A 20 -3.37 3.00 24.94
C TYR A 20 -4.59 2.08 24.80
N ASP A 21 -4.55 1.08 23.93
CA ASP A 21 -5.64 0.12 23.76
C ASP A 21 -5.86 -0.73 25.03
N LYS A 22 -4.78 -1.10 25.72
CA LYS A 22 -4.85 -1.85 26.99
C LYS A 22 -5.38 -0.96 28.12
N GLN A 23 -4.96 0.30 28.16
CA GLN A 23 -5.52 1.29 29.10
C GLN A 23 -7.03 1.44 28.90
N ALA A 24 -7.47 1.60 27.65
CA ALA A 24 -8.88 1.72 27.29
C ALA A 24 -9.68 0.45 27.65
N LYS A 25 -9.17 -0.74 27.31
CA LYS A 25 -9.81 -2.03 27.64
C LYS A 25 -9.98 -2.20 29.16
N GLN A 26 -8.94 -1.90 29.95
CA GLN A 26 -9.02 -1.94 31.41
C GLN A 26 -10.09 -0.97 31.93
N PHE A 27 -10.13 0.25 31.40
CA PHE A 27 -11.12 1.26 31.77
C PHE A 27 -12.57 0.82 31.45
N LEU A 28 -12.79 0.35 30.21
CA LEU A 28 -14.08 -0.15 29.75
C LEU A 28 -14.57 -1.29 30.63
N ASN A 29 -13.70 -2.25 30.94
CA ASN A 29 -14.04 -3.40 31.78
C ASN A 29 -14.37 -3.00 33.22
N ALA A 30 -13.55 -2.12 33.82
CA ALA A 30 -13.76 -1.66 35.19
C ALA A 30 -15.10 -0.94 35.35
N TYR A 31 -15.49 -0.15 34.35
CA TYR A 31 -16.70 0.69 34.41
C TYR A 31 -17.86 0.20 33.55
N TRP A 32 -17.79 -1.03 33.03
CA TRP A 32 -18.79 -1.61 32.14
C TRP A 32 -20.20 -1.59 32.74
N SER A 33 -20.32 -2.08 33.97
CA SER A 33 -21.59 -2.16 34.71
C SER A 33 -21.62 -1.31 35.99
N ARG A 34 -20.52 -0.59 36.29
CA ARG A 34 -20.39 0.24 37.49
C ARG A 34 -20.97 1.64 37.28
N GLU A 35 -20.44 2.66 37.94
CA GLU A 35 -20.97 4.02 37.98
C GLU A 35 -21.21 4.64 36.60
N LEU A 36 -20.30 4.42 35.63
CA LEU A 36 -20.45 4.93 34.27
C LEU A 36 -21.40 4.10 33.38
N LYS A 37 -21.71 2.86 33.77
CA LYS A 37 -22.58 1.93 33.02
C LYS A 37 -22.27 1.89 31.51
N LEU A 38 -20.99 1.80 31.15
CA LEU A 38 -20.53 1.90 29.76
C LEU A 38 -21.20 0.87 28.84
N GLY A 39 -21.51 -0.32 29.35
CA GLY A 39 -22.25 -1.35 28.59
C GLY A 39 -23.69 -0.96 28.20
N LYS A 40 -24.21 0.17 28.69
CA LYS A 40 -25.52 0.74 28.29
C LYS A 40 -25.40 1.98 27.42
N SER A 41 -24.18 2.45 27.13
CA SER A 41 -23.92 3.69 26.40
C SER A 41 -22.88 3.44 25.31
N GLU A 42 -23.35 2.98 24.15
CA GLU A 42 -22.51 2.79 22.96
C GLU A 42 -21.78 4.09 22.58
N ALA A 43 -22.45 5.24 22.67
CA ALA A 43 -21.85 6.54 22.42
C ALA A 43 -20.66 6.88 23.36
N ALA A 44 -20.71 6.44 24.62
CA ALA A 44 -19.59 6.64 25.55
C ALA A 44 -18.41 5.72 25.21
N CYS A 45 -18.69 4.46 24.85
CA CYS A 45 -17.65 3.54 24.40
C CYS A 45 -16.98 4.04 23.11
N GLU A 46 -17.75 4.50 22.12
CA GLU A 46 -17.22 5.10 20.89
C GLU A 46 -16.38 6.35 21.19
N LYS A 47 -16.78 7.18 22.16
CA LYS A 47 -15.98 8.35 22.52
C LYS A 47 -14.63 7.96 23.15
N ILE A 48 -14.58 6.90 23.96
CA ILE A 48 -13.32 6.35 24.50
C ILE A 48 -12.45 5.78 23.37
N TRP A 49 -13.07 5.10 22.41
CA TRP A 49 -12.42 4.62 21.19
C TRP A 49 -11.78 5.75 20.38
N ASP A 50 -12.52 6.85 20.16
CA ASP A 50 -12.05 8.04 19.45
C ASP A 50 -10.88 8.70 20.18
N PHE A 51 -10.97 8.85 21.51
CA PHE A 51 -9.87 9.37 22.31
C PHE A 51 -8.62 8.53 22.18
N THR A 52 -8.76 7.21 22.24
CA THR A 52 -7.62 6.27 22.12
C THR A 52 -6.92 6.43 20.77
N HIS A 53 -7.68 6.48 19.67
CA HIS A 53 -7.11 6.65 18.33
C HIS A 53 -6.46 8.01 18.17
N GLU A 54 -6.98 9.03 18.84
CA GLU A 54 -6.34 10.33 18.81
C GLU A 54 -5.01 10.36 19.56
N PHE A 55 -4.95 9.76 20.75
CA PHE A 55 -3.69 9.60 21.47
C PHE A 55 -2.66 8.86 20.59
N MET A 56 -3.08 7.78 19.93
CA MET A 56 -2.23 7.06 18.96
C MET A 56 -1.82 7.92 17.76
N ARG A 57 -2.66 8.87 17.32
CA ARG A 57 -2.34 9.76 16.20
C ARG A 57 -1.32 10.82 16.58
N LEU A 58 -1.39 11.33 17.82
CA LEU A 58 -0.54 12.40 18.32
C LEU A 58 0.81 11.89 18.81
N ASP A 59 0.85 10.73 19.46
CA ASP A 59 2.08 10.11 19.94
C ASP A 59 2.94 9.64 18.76
N ARG A 60 4.21 10.03 18.73
CA ARG A 60 5.17 9.59 17.70
C ARG A 60 5.35 8.07 17.64
N ARG A 61 5.09 7.37 18.74
CA ARG A 61 5.15 5.90 18.84
C ARG A 61 3.88 5.22 18.32
N GLY A 62 2.82 5.97 18.04
CA GLY A 62 1.59 5.42 17.49
C GLY A 62 0.89 4.45 18.45
N ARG A 63 0.58 3.26 17.94
CA ARG A 63 -0.06 2.17 18.71
C ARG A 63 0.78 1.63 19.86
N GLU A 64 2.10 1.81 19.81
CA GLU A 64 3.02 1.41 20.88
C GLU A 64 3.19 2.51 21.95
N GLY A 65 2.55 3.66 21.75
CA GLY A 65 2.52 4.75 22.71
C GLY A 65 1.74 4.42 23.99
N CYS A 66 2.05 5.13 25.06
CA CYS A 66 1.44 4.95 26.38
C CYS A 66 1.06 6.26 27.09
N GLU A 67 1.75 7.36 26.77
CA GLU A 67 1.59 8.67 27.40
C GLU A 67 1.98 9.77 26.39
N LEU A 68 1.25 10.87 26.40
CA LEU A 68 1.54 12.08 25.60
C LEU A 68 2.44 13.05 26.39
N ASP A 69 3.33 13.74 25.70
CA ASP A 69 4.06 14.87 26.29
C ASP A 69 3.17 16.12 26.42
N GLU A 70 3.65 17.18 27.10
CA GLU A 70 2.87 18.43 27.31
C GLU A 70 2.35 19.04 26.00
N PHE A 71 3.12 18.94 24.91
CA PHE A 71 2.76 19.54 23.63
C PHE A 71 1.70 18.71 22.89
N GLU A 72 1.87 17.39 22.88
CA GLU A 72 0.91 16.45 22.32
C GLU A 72 -0.42 16.49 23.12
N ALA A 73 -0.32 16.51 24.45
CA ALA A 73 -1.47 16.62 25.35
C ALA A 73 -2.23 17.94 25.15
N HIS A 74 -1.52 19.05 24.94
CA HIS A 74 -2.14 20.32 24.58
C HIS A 74 -2.96 20.23 23.29
N GLN A 75 -2.40 19.65 22.22
CA GLN A 75 -3.12 19.48 20.96
C GLN A 75 -4.37 18.61 21.12
N PHE A 76 -4.27 17.55 21.92
CA PHE A 76 -5.40 16.68 22.24
C PHE A 76 -6.53 17.46 22.93
N LEU A 77 -6.21 18.15 24.03
CA LEU A 77 -7.21 18.85 24.85
C LEU A 77 -7.91 19.98 24.08
N GLU A 78 -7.16 20.77 23.29
CA GLU A 78 -7.71 21.84 22.48
C GLU A 78 -8.77 21.33 21.48
N ARG A 79 -8.52 20.14 20.92
CA ARG A 79 -9.37 19.56 19.88
C ARG A 79 -10.58 18.81 20.44
N ASP A 80 -10.37 18.00 21.48
CA ASP A 80 -11.35 17.02 21.95
C ASP A 80 -12.11 17.43 23.22
N VAL A 81 -11.54 18.34 24.02
CA VAL A 81 -12.18 18.92 25.22
C VAL A 81 -12.66 20.35 24.94
N GLY A 82 -11.94 21.07 24.08
CA GLY A 82 -12.28 22.40 23.59
C GLY A 82 -11.22 23.44 23.91
N ALA A 83 -11.38 24.62 23.32
CA ALA A 83 -10.45 25.72 23.49
C ALA A 83 -10.37 26.15 24.97
N MET A 84 -9.16 26.08 25.52
CA MET A 84 -8.85 26.49 26.89
C MET A 84 -7.68 27.48 26.89
N THR A 85 -7.62 28.36 27.88
CA THR A 85 -6.45 29.24 28.01
C THR A 85 -5.23 28.42 28.42
N VAL A 86 -4.01 28.88 28.10
CA VAL A 86 -2.77 28.20 28.51
C VAL A 86 -2.71 27.99 30.03
N LYS A 87 -3.29 28.90 30.82
CA LYS A 87 -3.37 28.78 32.28
C LYS A 87 -4.31 27.65 32.70
N ASP A 88 -5.49 27.58 32.11
CA ASP A 88 -6.48 26.55 32.42
C ASP A 88 -6.01 25.17 31.95
N MET A 89 -5.31 25.11 30.82
CA MET A 89 -4.69 23.91 30.28
C MET A 89 -3.60 23.37 31.20
N ARG A 90 -2.67 24.21 31.67
CA ARG A 90 -1.64 23.78 32.64
C ARG A 90 -2.25 23.32 33.95
N ALA A 91 -3.33 23.98 34.39
CA ALA A 91 -4.07 23.54 35.57
C ALA A 91 -4.75 22.18 35.34
N ALA A 92 -5.30 21.93 34.14
CA ALA A 92 -5.86 20.63 33.76
C ALA A 92 -4.77 19.55 33.72
N LEU A 93 -3.63 19.78 33.06
CA LEU A 93 -2.52 18.83 33.01
C LEU A 93 -1.99 18.49 34.41
N THR A 94 -1.82 19.50 35.28
CA THR A 94 -1.39 19.28 36.67
C THR A 94 -2.41 18.43 37.45
N ARG A 95 -3.68 18.48 37.07
CA ARG A 95 -4.76 17.73 37.73
C ARG A 95 -4.95 16.33 37.15
N ILE A 96 -4.56 16.13 35.90
CA ILE A 96 -4.56 14.84 35.20
C ILE A 96 -3.34 14.01 35.60
N ASP A 97 -2.17 14.63 35.74
CA ASP A 97 -0.90 14.01 36.11
C ASP A 97 -0.91 13.54 37.58
N ILE A 98 -1.48 12.35 37.82
CA ILE A 98 -1.65 11.78 39.17
C ILE A 98 -0.31 11.22 39.66
N ASP A 99 0.54 10.74 38.74
CA ASP A 99 1.83 10.15 39.06
C ASP A 99 3.04 11.10 38.95
N PHE A 100 2.79 12.38 38.68
CA PHE A 100 3.78 13.47 38.60
C PHE A 100 4.89 13.24 37.55
N THR A 101 4.57 12.54 36.47
CA THR A 101 5.50 12.25 35.37
C THR A 101 5.59 13.39 34.34
N GLN A 102 4.78 14.44 34.48
CA GLN A 102 4.63 15.54 33.52
C GLN A 102 4.16 15.09 32.14
N LYS A 103 3.50 13.94 32.09
CA LYS A 103 2.91 13.38 30.89
C LYS A 103 1.43 13.11 31.13
N MET A 104 0.72 12.80 30.06
CA MET A 104 -0.68 12.46 30.12
C MET A 104 -0.91 11.06 29.56
N SER A 105 -1.17 10.09 30.43
CA SER A 105 -1.69 8.79 29.99
C SER A 105 -3.16 8.88 29.60
N LEU A 106 -3.64 7.93 28.79
CA LEU A 106 -5.06 7.86 28.43
C LEU A 106 -5.91 7.59 29.67
N VAL A 107 -5.45 6.70 30.56
CA VAL A 107 -6.21 6.33 31.76
C VAL A 107 -6.38 7.50 32.73
N GLU A 108 -5.35 8.30 32.95
CA GLU A 108 -5.42 9.51 33.77
C GLU A 108 -6.35 10.54 33.16
N PHE A 109 -6.27 10.73 31.84
CA PHE A 109 -7.21 11.59 31.14
C PHE A 109 -8.66 11.11 31.31
N LEU A 110 -8.93 9.80 31.20
CA LEU A 110 -10.27 9.24 31.36
C LEU A 110 -10.80 9.39 32.80
N ILE A 111 -9.95 9.20 33.81
CA ILE A 111 -10.29 9.47 35.22
C ILE A 111 -10.70 10.93 35.39
N PHE A 112 -9.92 11.86 34.85
CA PHE A 112 -10.22 13.29 34.89
C PHE A 112 -11.49 13.65 34.12
N HIS A 113 -11.63 13.15 32.89
CA HIS A 113 -12.72 13.49 31.97
C HIS A 113 -14.08 13.01 32.47
N HIS A 114 -14.12 11.84 33.10
CA HIS A 114 -15.33 11.27 33.71
C HIS A 114 -15.50 11.62 35.19
N GLU A 115 -14.61 12.46 35.74
CA GLU A 115 -14.63 12.92 37.15
C GLU A 115 -14.65 11.77 38.18
N ILE A 116 -13.99 10.66 37.86
CA ILE A 116 -13.97 9.44 38.67
C ILE A 116 -13.32 9.71 40.03
N GLN A 117 -14.07 9.45 41.10
CA GLN A 117 -13.61 9.64 42.48
C GLN A 117 -12.97 8.40 43.08
N ASP A 118 -13.32 7.20 42.59
CA ASP A 118 -12.80 5.91 43.06
C ASP A 118 -12.12 5.15 41.93
N TRP A 119 -10.91 5.60 41.57
CA TRP A 119 -10.07 4.94 40.59
C TRP A 119 -9.29 3.73 41.17
N ALA A 120 -9.33 3.49 42.49
CA ALA A 120 -8.81 2.25 43.07
C ALA A 120 -9.55 1.04 42.49
N SER A 121 -10.85 1.21 42.26
CA SER A 121 -11.70 0.20 41.66
C SER A 121 -11.31 -0.15 40.21
N LEU A 122 -10.65 0.77 39.49
CA LEU A 122 -10.14 0.60 38.13
C LEU A 122 -8.82 -0.18 38.09
N VAL A 123 -7.85 0.23 38.90
CA VAL A 123 -6.51 -0.39 38.92
C VAL A 123 -6.55 -1.79 39.53
N ASN A 124 -7.45 -2.02 40.48
CA ASN A 124 -7.67 -3.33 41.10
C ASN A 124 -8.69 -4.20 40.36
N TRP A 125 -9.23 -3.72 39.24
CA TRP A 125 -10.15 -4.53 38.45
C TRP A 125 -9.40 -5.73 37.86
N THR A 126 -9.96 -6.92 38.09
CA THR A 126 -9.42 -8.18 37.56
C THR A 126 -10.54 -8.99 36.90
N PRO A 127 -10.24 -9.74 35.82
CA PRO A 127 -11.23 -10.58 35.16
C PRO A 127 -11.76 -11.66 36.10
N ALA A 128 -13.08 -11.77 36.25
CA ALA A 128 -13.71 -12.80 37.09
C ALA A 128 -13.84 -14.17 36.37
N GLY A 129 -13.46 -14.25 35.10
CA GLY A 129 -13.54 -15.47 34.29
C GLY A 129 -12.54 -16.55 34.70
N SER A 130 -12.88 -17.81 34.43
CA SER A 130 -11.97 -18.95 34.57
C SER A 130 -10.69 -18.78 33.74
N ILE A 131 -9.61 -19.45 34.15
CA ILE A 131 -8.33 -19.46 33.40
C ILE A 131 -8.56 -19.86 31.94
N SER A 132 -9.51 -20.77 31.68
CA SER A 132 -9.88 -21.20 30.32
C SER A 132 -10.47 -20.05 29.50
N GLN A 133 -11.43 -19.32 30.06
CA GLN A 133 -12.06 -18.16 29.41
C GLN A 133 -11.03 -17.04 29.13
N GLN A 134 -10.17 -16.73 30.11
CA GLN A 134 -9.10 -15.75 29.93
C GLN A 134 -8.12 -16.17 28.82
N LYS A 135 -7.81 -17.46 28.71
CA LYS A 135 -6.95 -17.99 27.63
C LYS A 135 -7.61 -17.85 26.26
N MET A 136 -8.92 -18.08 26.15
CA MET A 136 -9.66 -17.88 24.90
C MET A 136 -9.64 -16.42 24.46
N LEU A 137 -9.86 -15.48 25.40
CA LEU A 137 -9.80 -14.06 25.07
C LEU A 137 -8.40 -13.62 24.63
N ARG A 138 -7.35 -14.04 25.33
CA ARG A 138 -5.96 -13.73 24.93
C ARG A 138 -5.64 -14.27 23.54
N ARG A 139 -6.18 -15.45 23.20
CA ARG A 139 -6.05 -16.02 21.86
C ARG A 139 -6.76 -15.15 20.82
N ALA A 140 -7.99 -14.73 21.09
CA ALA A 140 -8.74 -13.83 20.20
C ALA A 140 -8.05 -12.47 20.01
N GLN A 141 -7.47 -11.89 21.08
CA GLN A 141 -6.67 -10.67 20.99
C GLN A 141 -5.42 -10.86 20.13
N ALA A 142 -4.67 -11.95 20.32
CA ALA A 142 -3.50 -12.25 19.51
C ALA A 142 -3.86 -12.45 18.02
N GLN A 143 -4.98 -13.14 17.77
CA GLN A 143 -5.51 -13.35 16.43
C GLN A 143 -5.96 -12.04 15.76
N MET A 144 -6.51 -11.10 16.54
CA MET A 144 -6.86 -9.76 16.05
C MET A 144 -5.62 -9.00 15.59
N SER A 145 -4.56 -8.99 16.41
CA SER A 145 -3.28 -8.38 16.01
C SER A 145 -2.70 -9.02 14.76
N ALA A 146 -2.72 -10.36 14.66
CA ALA A 146 -2.26 -11.07 13.47
C ALA A 146 -3.05 -10.70 12.20
N ALA A 147 -4.38 -10.63 12.31
CA ALA A 147 -5.25 -10.22 11.20
C ALA A 147 -5.00 -8.77 10.76
N GLN A 148 -4.84 -7.84 11.72
CA GLN A 148 -4.51 -6.44 11.41
C GLN A 148 -3.16 -6.31 10.69
N GLU A 149 -2.14 -7.05 11.14
CA GLU A 149 -0.84 -7.08 10.46
C GLU A 149 -0.95 -7.68 9.05
N ALA A 150 -1.73 -8.76 8.88
CA ALA A 150 -1.95 -9.37 7.57
C ALA A 150 -2.63 -8.40 6.60
N LEU A 151 -3.66 -7.67 7.05
CA LEU A 151 -4.32 -6.63 6.25
C LEU A 151 -3.39 -5.47 5.89
N SER A 152 -2.53 -5.05 6.84
CA SER A 152 -1.53 -4.02 6.57
C SER A 152 -0.52 -4.47 5.52
N ARG A 153 -0.05 -5.72 5.59
CA ARG A 153 0.85 -6.31 4.59
C ARG A 153 0.16 -6.42 3.23
N ALA A 154 -1.09 -6.86 3.19
CA ALA A 154 -1.87 -6.97 1.97
C ALA A 154 -2.06 -5.60 1.29
N THR A 155 -2.36 -4.56 2.07
CA THR A 155 -2.49 -3.19 1.57
C THR A 155 -1.16 -2.70 0.97
N ALA A 156 -0.05 -2.89 1.68
CA ALA A 156 1.28 -2.52 1.17
C ALA A 156 1.61 -3.25 -0.15
N LYS A 157 1.29 -4.55 -0.25
CA LYS A 157 1.50 -5.33 -1.47
C LYS A 157 0.59 -4.89 -2.63
N ALA A 158 -0.65 -4.51 -2.34
CA ALA A 158 -1.54 -3.96 -3.35
C ALA A 158 -1.01 -2.63 -3.92
N ASP A 159 -0.43 -1.77 -3.08
CA ASP A 159 0.17 -0.52 -3.54
C ASP A 159 1.48 -0.74 -4.31
N GLU A 160 2.34 -1.67 -3.87
CA GLU A 160 3.51 -2.11 -4.64
C GLU A 160 3.09 -2.64 -6.03
N SER A 161 2.03 -3.45 -6.10
CA SER A 161 1.52 -3.99 -7.37
C SER A 161 1.07 -2.89 -8.33
N LYS A 162 0.42 -1.82 -7.84
CA LYS A 162 0.06 -0.67 -8.69
C LYS A 162 1.28 0.05 -9.24
N VAL A 163 2.30 0.28 -8.40
CA VAL A 163 3.55 0.93 -8.82
C VAL A 163 4.25 0.14 -9.92
N GLU A 164 4.33 -1.19 -9.78
CA GLU A 164 4.95 -2.03 -10.81
C GLU A 164 4.09 -2.14 -12.08
N ALA A 165 2.74 -2.12 -11.96
CA ALA A 165 1.85 -2.08 -13.11
C ALA A 165 2.02 -0.79 -13.93
N ASP A 166 2.12 0.37 -13.27
CA ASP A 166 2.37 1.66 -13.93
C ASP A 166 3.73 1.68 -14.63
N ARG A 167 4.77 1.09 -14.02
CA ARG A 167 6.09 0.93 -14.64
C ARG A 167 6.04 0.03 -15.87
N ALA A 168 5.33 -1.09 -15.80
CA ALA A 168 5.15 -1.99 -16.94
C ALA A 168 4.40 -1.30 -18.10
N ALA A 169 3.38 -0.51 -17.80
CA ALA A 169 2.66 0.28 -18.80
C ALA A 169 3.58 1.32 -19.47
N ALA A 170 4.37 2.07 -18.69
CA ALA A 170 5.32 3.04 -19.21
C ALA A 170 6.40 2.39 -20.09
N ALA A 171 6.92 1.23 -19.68
CA ALA A 171 7.91 0.49 -20.46
C ALA A 171 7.32 -0.07 -21.76
N ALA A 172 6.07 -0.57 -21.74
CA ALA A 172 5.36 -1.02 -22.93
C ALA A 172 5.13 0.12 -23.95
N ASP A 173 4.76 1.32 -23.47
CA ASP A 173 4.61 2.51 -24.32
C ASP A 173 5.96 2.93 -24.94
N ALA A 174 7.05 2.89 -24.17
CA ALA A 174 8.39 3.18 -24.66
C ALA A 174 8.82 2.17 -25.73
N SER A 175 8.56 0.87 -25.52
CA SER A 175 8.81 -0.19 -26.49
C SER A 175 8.03 0.03 -27.79
N SER A 176 6.75 0.39 -27.69
CA SER A 176 5.91 0.69 -28.86
C SER A 176 6.45 1.86 -29.68
N ARG A 177 6.86 2.95 -29.01
CA ARG A 177 7.45 4.12 -29.69
C ARG A 177 8.76 3.76 -30.38
N ALA A 178 9.65 3.04 -29.70
CA ALA A 178 10.92 2.61 -30.27
C ALA A 178 10.74 1.66 -31.46
N ALA A 179 9.72 0.79 -31.44
CA ALA A 179 9.37 -0.08 -32.56
C ALA A 179 8.91 0.72 -33.79
N VAL A 180 8.05 1.74 -33.60
CA VAL A 180 7.62 2.63 -34.68
C VAL A 180 8.80 3.39 -35.29
N GLU A 181 9.70 3.93 -34.46
CA GLU A 181 10.92 4.60 -34.93
C GLU A 181 11.85 3.64 -35.70
N SER A 182 11.99 2.40 -35.24
CA SER A 182 12.77 1.37 -35.95
C SER A 182 12.16 1.03 -37.30
N GLU A 183 10.84 0.93 -37.40
CA GLU A 183 10.16 0.65 -38.68
C GLU A 183 10.33 1.82 -39.66
N GLN A 184 10.20 3.06 -39.19
CA GLN A 184 10.43 4.25 -40.01
C GLN A 184 11.87 4.32 -40.52
N ALA A 185 12.86 4.08 -39.65
CA ALA A 185 14.26 4.09 -40.04
C ALA A 185 14.60 2.96 -41.02
N ALA A 186 13.97 1.79 -40.90
CA ALA A 186 14.12 0.69 -41.86
C ALA A 186 13.52 1.03 -43.23
N LYS A 187 12.38 1.73 -43.28
CA LYS A 187 11.80 2.26 -44.53
C LYS A 187 12.71 3.29 -45.19
N GLU A 188 13.25 4.24 -44.43
CA GLU A 188 14.23 5.21 -44.93
C GLU A 188 15.48 4.53 -45.51
N GLN A 189 15.98 3.48 -44.84
CA GLN A 189 17.10 2.69 -45.37
C GLN A 189 16.75 2.01 -46.68
N HIS A 190 15.56 1.40 -46.76
CA HIS A 190 15.09 0.75 -47.97
C HIS A 190 15.00 1.74 -49.14
N ASP A 191 14.34 2.89 -48.93
CA ASP A 191 14.19 3.91 -49.96
C ASP A 191 15.56 4.46 -50.42
N ALA A 192 16.49 4.68 -49.50
CA ALA A 192 17.84 5.15 -49.83
C ALA A 192 18.67 4.10 -50.59
N THR A 193 18.48 2.80 -50.31
CA THR A 193 19.13 1.72 -51.07
C THR A 193 18.52 1.55 -52.46
N VAL A 194 17.20 1.68 -52.60
CA VAL A 194 16.53 1.67 -53.91
C VAL A 194 17.02 2.83 -54.79
N GLU A 195 17.12 4.04 -54.24
CA GLU A 195 17.66 5.20 -54.96
C GLU A 195 19.13 5.00 -55.36
N LEU A 196 19.96 4.45 -54.48
CA LEU A 196 21.35 4.13 -54.80
C LEU A 196 21.45 3.15 -55.97
N VAL A 197 20.67 2.07 -55.94
CA VAL A 197 20.63 1.08 -57.02
C VAL A 197 20.14 1.70 -58.33
N ALA A 198 19.14 2.59 -58.28
CA ALA A 198 18.64 3.32 -59.44
C ALA A 198 19.73 4.22 -60.07
N GLN A 199 20.48 4.96 -59.25
CA GLN A 199 21.59 5.80 -59.69
C GLN A 199 22.75 4.97 -60.27
N GLU A 200 23.08 3.83 -59.65
CA GLU A 200 24.09 2.91 -60.16
C GLU A 200 23.69 2.32 -61.51
N LYS A 201 22.42 1.93 -61.67
CA LYS A 201 21.87 1.46 -62.94
C LYS A 201 21.88 2.55 -64.01
N ALA A 202 21.43 3.77 -63.70
CA ALA A 202 21.44 4.89 -64.65
C ALA A 202 22.85 5.22 -65.13
N LYS A 203 23.86 5.15 -64.24
CA LYS A 203 25.27 5.30 -64.64
C LYS A 203 25.73 4.16 -65.53
N ALA A 204 25.39 2.91 -65.21
CA ALA A 204 25.73 1.74 -66.02
C ALA A 204 25.11 1.81 -67.42
N ASP A 205 23.82 2.15 -67.51
CA ASP A 205 23.09 2.29 -68.79
C ASP A 205 23.69 3.42 -69.66
N ALA A 206 24.07 4.54 -69.04
CA ALA A 206 24.75 5.64 -69.75
C ALA A 206 26.14 5.23 -70.27
N ILE A 207 26.91 4.45 -69.49
CA ILE A 207 28.20 3.91 -69.93
C ILE A 207 27.99 2.95 -71.11
N ALA A 208 27.02 2.04 -71.03
CA ALA A 208 26.71 1.08 -72.10
C ALA A 208 26.28 1.79 -73.41
N LEU A 209 25.48 2.86 -73.30
CA LEU A 209 25.06 3.66 -74.45
C LEU A 209 26.24 4.38 -75.13
N GLU A 210 27.16 4.95 -74.36
CA GLU A 210 28.34 5.60 -74.95
C GLU A 210 29.39 4.58 -75.45
N GLU A 211 29.45 3.38 -74.86
CA GLU A 211 30.27 2.26 -75.36
C GLU A 211 29.82 1.77 -76.73
N THR A 212 28.50 1.62 -76.92
CA THR A 212 27.94 1.23 -78.22
C THR A 212 28.22 2.29 -79.28
N LYS A 213 28.01 3.58 -78.99
CA LYS A 213 28.32 4.69 -79.92
C LYS A 213 29.82 4.84 -80.21
N ALA A 214 30.69 4.55 -79.25
CA ALA A 214 32.14 4.63 -79.42
C ALA A 214 32.69 3.57 -80.39
N ASN A 215 32.00 2.43 -80.49
CA ASN A 215 32.39 1.26 -81.30
C ASN A 215 31.56 1.09 -82.59
N ASP A 216 30.59 1.98 -82.85
CA ASP A 216 29.76 1.92 -84.05
C ASP A 216 30.47 2.53 -85.28
N ASP A 217 30.94 1.68 -86.18
CA ASP A 217 31.66 2.06 -87.40
C ASP A 217 30.79 2.78 -88.45
N SER A 218 29.46 2.80 -88.28
CA SER A 218 28.55 3.59 -89.12
C SER A 218 28.55 5.09 -88.77
N LEU A 219 29.08 5.46 -87.59
CA LEU A 219 29.17 6.85 -87.13
C LEU A 219 30.46 7.53 -87.60
N SER A 220 30.38 8.85 -87.86
CA SER A 220 31.56 9.64 -88.25
C SER A 220 32.66 9.61 -87.19
N THR A 221 33.92 9.73 -87.63
CA THR A 221 35.11 9.73 -86.74
C THR A 221 34.98 10.73 -85.60
N VAL A 222 34.40 11.91 -85.86
CA VAL A 222 34.14 12.94 -84.84
C VAL A 222 33.11 12.47 -83.80
N LYS A 223 32.03 11.80 -84.22
CA LYS A 223 31.00 11.27 -83.32
C LYS A 223 31.55 10.13 -82.44
N ARG A 224 32.31 9.19 -83.01
CA ARG A 224 33.00 8.13 -82.24
C ARG A 224 33.99 8.69 -81.24
N ASN A 225 34.81 9.67 -81.64
CA ASN A 225 35.77 10.30 -80.73
C ASN A 225 35.07 11.08 -79.60
N LYS A 226 33.93 11.73 -79.89
CA LYS A 226 33.10 12.38 -78.87
C LYS A 226 32.53 11.37 -77.86
N ALA A 227 31.99 10.24 -78.33
CA ALA A 227 31.50 9.16 -77.48
C ALA A 227 32.63 8.55 -76.62
N LYS A 228 33.82 8.33 -77.19
CA LYS A 228 35.02 7.89 -76.43
C LYS A 228 35.43 8.88 -75.34
N ALA A 229 35.37 10.18 -75.62
CA ALA A 229 35.65 11.21 -74.63
C ALA A 229 34.58 11.25 -73.52
N GLN A 230 33.29 11.16 -73.87
CA GLN A 230 32.19 11.11 -72.90
C GLN A 230 32.22 9.85 -72.03
N LEU A 231 32.57 8.70 -72.61
CA LEU A 231 32.79 7.45 -71.89
C LEU A 231 33.96 7.54 -70.91
N ALA A 232 35.07 8.15 -71.32
CA ALA A 232 36.20 8.40 -70.43
C ALA A 232 35.78 9.31 -69.26
N ILE A 233 35.01 10.37 -69.52
CA ILE A 233 34.44 11.26 -68.49
C ILE A 233 33.54 10.46 -67.53
N LEU A 234 32.54 9.73 -68.04
CA LEU A 234 31.59 8.94 -67.22
C LEU A 234 32.27 7.84 -66.38
N LYS A 235 33.38 7.27 -66.87
CA LYS A 235 34.18 6.27 -66.13
C LYS A 235 35.10 6.93 -65.09
N SER A 236 35.66 8.10 -65.39
CA SER A 236 36.57 8.82 -64.48
C SER A 236 35.84 9.63 -63.41
N GLU A 237 34.63 10.11 -63.71
CA GLU A 237 33.90 11.03 -62.87
C GLU A 237 32.90 10.25 -62.00
N ASP A 238 33.08 10.35 -60.69
CA ASP A 238 32.10 9.91 -59.72
C ASP A 238 31.02 10.99 -59.64
N SER A 239 29.87 10.73 -60.26
CA SER A 239 28.82 11.73 -60.40
C SER A 239 28.34 12.15 -59.00
N GLN A 240 28.20 13.46 -58.79
CA GLN A 240 27.68 14.03 -57.54
C GLN A 240 26.38 13.36 -57.03
N PRO A 241 25.43 12.97 -57.91
CA PRO A 241 24.25 12.19 -57.50
C PRO A 241 24.59 10.83 -56.88
N LEU A 242 25.52 10.06 -57.46
CA LEU A 242 25.91 8.74 -56.96
C LEU A 242 26.59 8.84 -55.59
N ARG A 243 27.47 9.83 -55.42
CA ARG A 243 28.14 10.08 -54.14
C ARG A 243 27.13 10.47 -53.06
N THR A 244 26.18 11.34 -53.39
CA THR A 244 25.10 11.74 -52.48
C THR A 244 24.23 10.54 -52.10
N ALA A 245 23.85 9.69 -53.07
CA ALA A 245 23.06 8.49 -52.82
C ALA A 245 23.79 7.49 -51.90
N ARG A 246 25.10 7.27 -52.10
CA ARG A 246 25.94 6.42 -51.22
C ARG A 246 26.00 6.96 -49.79
N ILE A 247 26.22 8.26 -49.64
CA ILE A 247 26.26 8.91 -48.32
C ILE A 247 24.89 8.80 -47.62
N SER A 248 23.81 9.03 -48.36
CA SER A 248 22.43 8.93 -47.87
C SER A 248 22.12 7.50 -47.41
N SER A 249 22.39 6.50 -48.25
CA SER A 249 22.21 5.07 -47.91
C SER A 249 23.01 4.67 -46.67
N ALA A 250 24.29 5.07 -46.57
CA ALA A 250 25.12 4.76 -45.41
C ALA A 250 24.64 5.48 -44.14
N ALA A 251 24.09 6.70 -44.26
CA ALA A 251 23.50 7.41 -43.13
C ALA A 251 22.19 6.74 -42.67
N ALA A 252 21.34 6.33 -43.61
CA ALA A 252 20.09 5.62 -43.34
C ALA A 252 20.33 4.25 -42.67
N GLU A 253 21.33 3.49 -43.14
CA GLU A 253 21.74 2.22 -42.50
C GLU A 253 22.19 2.43 -41.04
N ARG A 254 23.00 3.48 -40.76
CA ARG A 254 23.41 3.79 -39.39
C ARG A 254 22.22 4.16 -38.50
N ARG A 255 21.25 4.91 -39.03
CA ARG A 255 20.01 5.26 -38.30
C ARG A 255 19.16 4.03 -38.03
N ALA A 256 18.91 3.20 -39.04
CA ALA A 256 18.16 1.95 -38.92
C ALA A 256 18.78 1.02 -37.88
N ARG A 257 20.10 0.83 -37.91
CA ARG A 257 20.81 0.01 -36.92
C ARG A 257 20.69 0.57 -35.50
N LYS A 258 20.78 1.90 -35.33
CA LYS A 258 20.62 2.54 -34.01
C LYS A 258 19.18 2.38 -33.49
N ALA A 259 18.19 2.61 -34.35
CA ALA A 259 16.78 2.49 -34.00
C ALA A 259 16.40 1.03 -33.67
N ALA A 260 16.89 0.05 -34.44
CA ALA A 260 16.69 -1.36 -34.16
C ALA A 260 17.28 -1.77 -32.80
N LYS A 261 18.48 -1.28 -32.45
CA LYS A 261 19.07 -1.53 -31.12
C LYS A 261 18.23 -0.90 -30.01
N ALA A 262 17.75 0.33 -30.20
CA ALA A 262 16.90 1.00 -29.21
C ALA A 262 15.56 0.26 -29.02
N ALA A 263 14.94 -0.20 -30.10
CA ALA A 263 13.72 -1.00 -30.06
C ALA A 263 13.93 -2.33 -29.33
N GLN A 264 15.06 -3.01 -29.57
CA GLN A 264 15.40 -4.23 -28.84
C GLN A 264 15.56 -3.97 -27.34
N THR A 265 16.34 -2.96 -26.95
CA THR A 265 16.53 -2.61 -25.54
C THR A 265 15.19 -2.26 -24.86
N ALA A 266 14.35 -1.44 -25.49
CA ALA A 266 13.05 -1.09 -24.94
C ALA A 266 12.09 -2.30 -24.84
N ALA A 267 12.18 -3.25 -25.77
CA ALA A 267 11.39 -4.49 -25.71
C ALA A 267 11.86 -5.41 -24.56
N ASP A 268 13.16 -5.51 -24.32
CA ASP A 268 13.72 -6.27 -23.19
C ASP A 268 13.30 -5.63 -21.86
N GLU A 269 13.41 -4.30 -21.72
CA GLU A 269 12.95 -3.56 -20.54
C GLU A 269 11.44 -3.72 -20.29
N ALA A 270 10.61 -3.66 -21.33
CA ALA A 270 9.18 -3.88 -21.22
C ALA A 270 8.84 -5.30 -20.75
N ARG A 271 9.60 -6.30 -21.22
CA ARG A 271 9.43 -7.69 -20.79
C ARG A 271 9.81 -7.87 -19.33
N GLU A 272 10.93 -7.30 -18.90
CA GLU A 272 11.36 -7.35 -17.49
C GLU A 272 10.36 -6.65 -16.57
N ALA A 273 9.92 -5.44 -16.93
CA ALA A 273 8.92 -4.70 -16.17
C ALA A 273 7.59 -5.47 -16.05
N LYS A 274 7.16 -6.15 -17.13
CA LYS A 274 5.97 -6.99 -17.09
C LYS A 274 6.12 -8.17 -16.12
N VAL A 275 7.27 -8.85 -16.11
CA VAL A 275 7.52 -9.96 -15.17
C VAL A 275 7.46 -9.48 -13.71
N LEU A 276 8.01 -8.30 -13.42
CA LEU A 276 7.93 -7.70 -12.10
C LEU A 276 6.49 -7.32 -11.71
N ALA A 277 5.72 -6.75 -12.64
CA ALA A 277 4.32 -6.43 -12.41
C ALA A 277 3.47 -7.68 -12.15
N ASP A 278 3.65 -8.74 -12.96
CA ASP A 278 2.94 -10.01 -12.79
C ASP A 278 3.29 -10.66 -11.43
N ALA A 279 4.57 -10.62 -11.03
CA ALA A 279 5.02 -11.12 -9.72
C ALA A 279 4.45 -10.31 -8.55
N ALA A 280 4.43 -8.98 -8.66
CA ALA A 280 3.86 -8.10 -7.64
C ALA A 280 2.34 -8.29 -7.52
N ALA A 281 1.63 -8.49 -8.63
CA ALA A 281 0.20 -8.79 -8.64
C ALA A 281 -0.09 -10.14 -7.94
N ALA A 282 0.68 -11.19 -8.25
CA ALA A 282 0.53 -12.49 -7.59
C ALA A 282 0.83 -12.41 -6.08
N ALA A 283 1.85 -11.65 -5.68
CA ALA A 283 2.16 -11.43 -4.26
C ALA A 283 1.05 -10.64 -3.53
N ALA A 284 0.44 -9.65 -4.19
CA ALA A 284 -0.70 -8.91 -3.64
C ALA A 284 -1.94 -9.81 -3.49
N GLU A 285 -2.24 -10.65 -4.48
CA GLU A 285 -3.34 -11.61 -4.40
C GLU A 285 -3.12 -12.63 -3.26
N GLN A 286 -1.91 -13.18 -3.14
CA GLN A 286 -1.58 -14.08 -2.05
C GLN A 286 -1.73 -13.40 -0.68
N ALA A 287 -1.19 -12.19 -0.52
CA ALA A 287 -1.30 -11.46 0.74
C ALA A 287 -2.76 -11.13 1.12
N MET A 288 -3.62 -10.85 0.14
CA MET A 288 -5.06 -10.68 0.36
C MET A 288 -5.73 -11.97 0.81
N ASN A 289 -5.40 -13.11 0.18
CA ASN A 289 -5.93 -14.41 0.58
C ASN A 289 -5.48 -14.80 1.99
N ASP A 290 -4.21 -14.56 2.34
CA ASP A 290 -3.69 -14.81 3.68
C ASP A 290 -4.42 -13.93 4.71
N ALA A 291 -4.63 -12.64 4.40
CA ALA A 291 -5.40 -11.76 5.28
C ALA A 291 -6.86 -12.22 5.46
N ASP A 292 -7.51 -12.71 4.40
CA ASP A 292 -8.87 -13.25 4.49
C ASP A 292 -8.93 -14.47 5.42
N LEU A 293 -7.95 -15.38 5.34
CA LEU A 293 -7.87 -16.55 6.23
C LEU A 293 -7.69 -16.14 7.70
N GLU A 294 -6.84 -15.14 7.97
CA GLU A 294 -6.61 -14.64 9.33
C GLU A 294 -7.87 -13.97 9.91
N VAL A 295 -8.64 -13.26 9.08
CA VAL A 295 -9.92 -12.63 9.46
C VAL A 295 -11.00 -13.66 9.74
N GLU A 296 -11.06 -14.74 8.96
CA GLU A 296 -11.97 -15.86 9.21
C GLU A 296 -11.63 -16.57 10.54
N ALA A 297 -10.35 -16.87 10.76
CA ALA A 297 -9.88 -17.48 12.00
C ALA A 297 -10.13 -16.56 13.22
N LEU A 298 -9.95 -15.25 13.07
CA LEU A 298 -10.33 -14.25 14.08
C LEU A 298 -11.82 -14.32 14.39
N THR A 299 -12.66 -14.34 13.36
CA THR A 299 -14.12 -14.33 13.51
C THR A 299 -14.61 -15.54 14.30
N GLU A 300 -14.09 -16.73 14.00
CA GLU A 300 -14.42 -17.95 14.73
C GLU A 300 -13.97 -17.87 16.20
N GLN A 301 -12.70 -17.51 16.43
CA GLN A 301 -12.14 -17.44 17.79
C GLN A 301 -12.80 -16.37 18.66
N LEU A 302 -13.17 -15.22 18.07
CA LEU A 302 -13.81 -14.12 18.78
C LEU A 302 -15.22 -14.52 19.24
N GLU A 303 -16.01 -15.13 18.35
CA GLU A 303 -17.38 -15.56 18.69
C GLU A 303 -17.37 -16.77 19.63
N GLU A 304 -16.40 -17.70 19.53
CA GLU A 304 -16.19 -18.77 20.52
C GLU A 304 -15.85 -18.20 21.91
N ALA A 305 -14.92 -17.25 21.97
CA ALA A 305 -14.53 -16.61 23.23
C ALA A 305 -15.71 -15.88 23.89
N LYS A 306 -16.55 -15.17 23.10
CA LYS A 306 -17.77 -14.53 23.60
C LYS A 306 -18.78 -15.53 24.11
N ALA A 307 -19.05 -16.59 23.34
CA ALA A 307 -19.99 -17.62 23.74
C ALA A 307 -19.56 -18.28 25.06
N ALA A 308 -18.26 -18.58 25.21
CA ALA A 308 -17.70 -19.15 26.43
C ALA A 308 -17.77 -18.19 27.62
N CYS A 309 -17.81 -16.88 27.39
CA CYS A 309 -17.89 -15.86 28.45
C CYS A 309 -19.31 -15.34 28.69
N ALA A 310 -20.30 -15.71 27.86
CA ALA A 310 -21.66 -15.22 27.98
C ALA A 310 -22.28 -15.58 29.34
N GLY A 311 -22.99 -14.62 29.97
CA GLY A 311 -23.75 -14.85 31.20
C GLY A 311 -22.95 -14.88 32.51
N SER A 312 -21.62 -14.76 32.46
CA SER A 312 -20.79 -14.66 33.67
C SER A 312 -20.67 -13.19 34.13
N SER A 313 -20.97 -12.88 35.40
CA SER A 313 -20.79 -11.52 35.93
C SER A 313 -19.31 -11.20 36.17
N GLY A 314 -18.82 -10.05 35.71
CA GLY A 314 -17.39 -9.67 35.83
C GLY A 314 -16.51 -10.12 34.67
N THR A 315 -17.13 -10.36 33.52
CA THR A 315 -16.47 -10.67 32.25
C THR A 315 -15.81 -9.45 31.62
N GLU A 316 -14.85 -9.71 30.75
CA GLU A 316 -14.12 -8.74 29.94
C GLU A 316 -14.99 -8.17 28.80
N ASP A 317 -16.23 -7.77 29.11
CA ASP A 317 -17.22 -7.32 28.13
C ASP A 317 -16.76 -6.05 27.38
N GLY A 318 -16.07 -5.14 28.09
CA GLY A 318 -15.44 -3.98 27.48
C GLY A 318 -14.37 -4.37 26.46
N THR A 319 -13.59 -5.41 26.75
CA THR A 319 -12.65 -5.98 25.79
C THR A 319 -13.37 -6.60 24.60
N PHE A 320 -14.47 -7.32 24.80
CA PHE A 320 -15.23 -7.90 23.67
C PHE A 320 -15.84 -6.82 22.78
N TRP A 321 -16.37 -5.75 23.36
CA TRP A 321 -16.83 -4.58 22.62
C TRP A 321 -15.68 -3.94 21.82
N TRP A 322 -14.51 -3.79 22.44
CA TRP A 322 -13.33 -3.25 21.76
C TRP A 322 -12.91 -4.12 20.57
N LEU A 323 -12.84 -5.44 20.75
CA LEU A 323 -12.48 -6.38 19.69
C LEU A 323 -13.50 -6.38 18.55
N ASP A 324 -14.79 -6.24 18.87
CA ASP A 324 -15.83 -6.06 17.87
C ASP A 324 -15.66 -4.78 17.07
N ARG A 325 -15.32 -3.69 17.76
CA ARG A 325 -15.10 -2.41 17.12
C ARG A 325 -13.85 -2.38 16.25
N GLU A 326 -12.76 -3.01 16.71
CA GLU A 326 -11.54 -3.25 15.92
C GLU A 326 -11.83 -4.10 14.69
N PHE A 327 -12.68 -5.12 14.82
CA PHE A 327 -13.07 -5.97 13.71
C PHE A 327 -13.85 -5.15 12.67
N GLU A 328 -14.83 -4.38 13.11
CA GLU A 328 -15.63 -3.52 12.23
C GLU A 328 -14.80 -2.44 11.54
N ASP A 329 -13.82 -1.86 12.24
CA ASP A 329 -12.87 -0.93 11.62
C ASP A 329 -11.99 -1.64 10.59
N SER A 330 -11.53 -2.86 10.87
CA SER A 330 -10.75 -3.65 9.91
C SER A 330 -11.53 -3.94 8.61
N LEU A 331 -12.85 -4.17 8.72
CA LEU A 331 -13.71 -4.39 7.55
C LEU A 331 -13.72 -3.18 6.61
N LYS A 332 -13.54 -1.96 7.13
CA LYS A 332 -13.50 -0.71 6.32
C LYS A 332 -12.38 -0.73 5.26
N TYR A 333 -11.33 -1.50 5.47
CA TYR A 333 -10.19 -1.60 4.55
C TYR A 333 -10.25 -2.82 3.63
N MET A 334 -11.21 -3.73 3.85
CA MET A 334 -11.41 -4.90 3.00
C MET A 334 -12.24 -4.58 1.76
N GLY A 335 -12.09 -5.39 0.71
CA GLY A 335 -12.93 -5.32 -0.49
C GLY A 335 -14.37 -5.79 -0.23
N PRO A 336 -15.37 -5.40 -1.05
CA PRO A 336 -16.78 -5.70 -0.81
C PRO A 336 -17.09 -7.21 -0.65
N LYS A 337 -16.43 -8.06 -1.44
CA LYS A 337 -16.58 -9.52 -1.35
C LYS A 337 -16.06 -10.08 -0.03
N GLN A 338 -14.92 -9.56 0.44
CA GLN A 338 -14.26 -9.99 1.68
C GLN A 338 -15.10 -9.58 2.90
N ARG A 339 -15.62 -8.35 2.91
CA ARG A 339 -16.56 -7.89 3.95
C ARG A 339 -17.79 -8.80 4.06
N ALA A 340 -18.44 -9.09 2.93
CA ALA A 340 -19.61 -9.95 2.91
C ALA A 340 -19.29 -11.36 3.44
N LYS A 341 -18.09 -11.89 3.13
CA LYS A 341 -17.62 -13.19 3.61
C LYS A 341 -17.39 -13.17 5.13
N ALA A 342 -16.69 -12.16 5.64
CA ALA A 342 -16.42 -11.99 7.07
C ALA A 342 -17.70 -11.77 7.89
N GLU A 343 -18.64 -10.96 7.39
CA GLU A 343 -19.95 -10.77 8.02
C GLU A 343 -20.79 -12.06 8.01
N ALA A 344 -20.76 -12.82 6.90
CA ALA A 344 -21.42 -14.11 6.82
C ALA A 344 -20.82 -15.14 7.79
N ALA A 345 -19.49 -15.18 7.92
CA ALA A 345 -18.80 -16.02 8.88
C ALA A 345 -19.21 -15.66 10.32
N ARG A 346 -19.24 -14.35 10.66
CA ARG A 346 -19.66 -13.88 11.99
C ARG A 346 -21.09 -14.27 12.30
N ARG A 347 -21.99 -14.13 11.33
CA ARG A 347 -23.39 -14.56 11.45
C ARG A 347 -23.50 -16.07 11.67
N GLN A 348 -22.79 -16.89 10.88
CA GLN A 348 -22.79 -18.34 11.03
C GLN A 348 -22.25 -18.78 12.39
N SER A 349 -21.17 -18.17 12.87
CA SER A 349 -20.59 -18.47 14.18
C SER A 349 -21.56 -18.11 15.32
N ARG A 350 -22.27 -16.98 15.22
CA ARG A 350 -23.34 -16.61 16.16
C ARG A 350 -24.50 -17.59 16.17
N GLU A 351 -24.95 -18.01 14.99
CA GLU A 351 -26.01 -19.01 14.85
C GLU A 351 -25.59 -20.37 15.45
N LYS A 352 -24.34 -20.80 15.25
CA LYS A 352 -23.78 -22.02 15.88
C LYS A 352 -23.70 -21.90 17.41
N ALA A 353 -23.23 -20.76 17.92
CA ALA A 353 -23.16 -20.49 19.35
C ALA A 353 -24.55 -20.51 20.00
N ALA A 354 -25.54 -19.89 19.37
CA ALA A 354 -26.93 -19.89 19.83
C ALA A 354 -27.61 -21.28 19.76
N ALA A 355 -27.19 -22.13 18.81
CA ALA A 355 -27.72 -23.48 18.62
C ALA A 355 -27.13 -24.54 19.56
N THR A 356 -26.06 -24.22 20.31
CA THR A 356 -25.47 -25.14 21.29
C THR A 356 -26.19 -24.94 22.63
N PRO A 357 -27.12 -25.82 23.04
CA PRO A 357 -27.81 -25.64 24.31
C PRO A 357 -26.80 -25.77 25.44
N GLU A 358 -26.89 -24.88 26.43
CA GLU A 358 -26.22 -25.03 27.72
C GLU A 358 -26.39 -26.48 28.18
N LYS A 359 -25.29 -27.25 28.19
CA LYS A 359 -25.26 -28.45 29.03
C LYS A 359 -25.32 -27.95 30.46
N SER A 360 -26.54 -27.83 30.97
CA SER A 360 -26.85 -27.79 32.39
C SER A 360 -26.02 -28.88 33.05
N THR A 361 -24.96 -28.49 33.74
CA THR A 361 -24.17 -29.41 34.55
C THR A 361 -24.76 -29.32 35.97
N PRO A 362 -25.06 -30.47 36.62
CA PRO A 362 -25.95 -30.58 37.78
C PRO A 362 -25.50 -29.87 39.05
#